data_AF-A0AAV9VVB5-F1
#
_entry.id   AF-A0AAV9VVB5-F1
#
_cell.length_a   1.000
_cell.length_b   1.000
_cell.length_c   1.000
_cell.angle_alpha   90.00
_cell.angle_beta   90.00
_cell.angle_gamma   90.00
#
_symmetry.space_group_name_H-M   'P 1'
#
loop_
_entity.id
_entity.type
_entity.pdbx_description
1 polymer ?
#
loop_
_entity_poly.entity_id
_entity_poly.type
_entity_poly.pdbx_seq_one_letter_code
_entity_poly.pdbx_strand_id
1 'polypeptide(L)'
;MPYPNPFGRDREGTERNITGYKVSTILSFLLNLVFTIMYTSHAPSNPHGHSHWNHTIYGLRDHDYTAFSPSYIFISIYWVTLFILQIGYIWHLFSDNAVYVKQAAAVGSHFILFNLLQFAWVHLWTRSHWWFSELMLIFNWINLVSLYLRHPNTPRWVHLPAVALPLVWVEFALFWNGSVMVHCSSLACRILANIGIWNFSVFSGFFLVVYRDYHVGFATSFLMAGLGVGQFATKTFALQWIFAFTIMSVVFLGSLLVAVPDVFKSEDQRVEVAGDRERAPLLQEA
;
A
#
# COMPACT_ATOMS: atom_id res chain seq x y z
N MET A 1 44.44 16.93 -3.14
CA MET A 1 43.50 15.79 -3.14
C MET A 1 42.23 16.24 -2.43
N PRO A 2 41.05 16.27 -3.07
CA PRO A 2 39.83 16.61 -2.38
C PRO A 2 39.44 15.46 -1.43
N TYR A 3 39.15 15.78 -0.17
CA TYR A 3 38.64 14.81 0.79
C TYR A 3 37.26 14.31 0.33
N PRO A 4 37.00 12.99 0.33
CA PRO A 4 35.68 12.48 0.00
C PRO A 4 34.66 12.98 1.04
N ASN A 5 33.52 13.49 0.56
CA ASN A 5 32.45 13.99 1.40
C ASN A 5 31.96 12.86 2.32
N PRO A 6 32.10 12.97 3.66
CA PRO A 6 31.66 11.94 4.60
C PRO A 6 30.13 11.81 4.70
N PHE A 7 29.39 12.75 4.10
CA PHE A 7 27.93 12.70 3.93
C PHE A 7 27.51 12.34 2.50
N GLY A 8 28.49 12.07 1.61
CA GLY A 8 28.22 11.54 0.28
C GLY A 8 27.65 10.12 0.40
N ARG A 9 26.63 9.82 -0.39
CA ARG A 9 26.01 8.49 -0.42
C ARG A 9 27.07 7.47 -0.81
N ASP A 10 27.46 6.63 0.15
CA ASP A 10 28.56 5.70 -0.01
C ASP A 10 28.22 4.65 -1.07
N ARG A 11 28.83 4.80 -2.25
CA ARG A 11 28.58 3.94 -3.42
C ARG A 11 29.07 2.52 -3.15
N GLU A 12 30.20 2.38 -2.47
CA GLU A 12 30.80 1.10 -2.12
C GLU A 12 30.02 0.36 -1.02
N GLY A 13 29.49 1.08 -0.02
CA GLY A 13 28.62 0.50 1.01
C GLY A 13 27.26 -0.01 0.47
N THR A 14 26.76 0.59 -0.61
CA THR A 14 25.48 0.20 -1.24
C THR A 14 25.62 -1.09 -2.06
N GLU A 15 26.74 -1.28 -2.77
CA GLU A 15 27.01 -2.50 -3.55
C GLU A 15 27.40 -3.69 -2.66
N ARG A 16 28.16 -3.45 -1.57
CA ARG A 16 28.63 -4.49 -0.65
C ARG A 16 27.52 -5.14 0.19
N ASN A 17 26.30 -4.57 0.22
CA ASN A 17 25.21 -5.08 1.05
C ASN A 17 23.98 -5.58 0.26
N ILE A 18 24.11 -5.81 -1.05
CA ILE A 18 23.00 -6.35 -1.88
C ILE A 18 22.53 -7.71 -1.35
N THR A 19 23.44 -8.56 -0.87
CA THR A 19 23.09 -9.84 -0.24
C THR A 19 22.27 -9.64 1.04
N GLY A 20 22.63 -8.67 1.88
CA GLY A 20 21.85 -8.31 3.07
C GLY A 20 20.43 -7.86 2.68
N TYR A 21 20.30 -6.99 1.68
CA TYR A 21 19.00 -6.58 1.16
C TYR A 21 18.17 -7.73 0.63
N LYS A 22 18.77 -8.66 -0.13
CA LYS A 22 18.12 -9.87 -0.63
C LYS A 22 17.55 -10.72 0.51
N VAL A 23 18.37 -11.00 1.52
CA VAL A 23 17.99 -11.80 2.69
C VAL A 23 16.90 -11.09 3.51
N SER A 24 17.10 -9.82 3.85
CA SER A 24 16.11 -9.04 4.63
C SER A 24 14.79 -8.87 3.89
N THR A 25 14.81 -8.73 2.56
CA THR A 25 13.60 -8.67 1.72
C THR A 25 12.82 -9.97 1.82
N ILE A 26 13.48 -11.13 1.65
CA ILE A 26 12.82 -12.44 1.76
C ILE A 26 12.27 -12.65 3.17
N LEU A 27 13.10 -12.42 4.21
CA LEU A 27 12.70 -12.67 5.59
C LEU A 27 11.53 -11.79 6.01
N SER A 28 11.56 -10.49 5.70
CA SER A 28 10.46 -9.57 6.03
C SER A 28 9.18 -9.92 5.25
N PHE A 29 9.28 -10.25 3.97
CA PHE A 29 8.15 -10.71 3.16
C PHE A 29 7.52 -11.99 3.72
N LEU A 30 8.32 -13.02 3.98
CA LEU A 30 7.83 -14.29 4.52
C LEU A 30 7.21 -14.10 5.90
N LEU A 31 7.81 -13.26 6.75
CA LEU A 31 7.24 -12.92 8.06
C LEU A 31 5.84 -12.31 7.91
N ASN A 32 5.68 -11.32 7.04
CA ASN A 32 4.39 -10.68 6.79
C ASN A 32 3.37 -11.66 6.19
N LEU A 33 3.75 -12.41 5.16
CA LEU A 33 2.90 -13.39 4.48
C LEU A 33 2.39 -14.48 5.42
N VAL A 34 3.31 -15.14 6.14
CA VAL A 34 2.97 -16.27 7.01
C VAL A 34 2.06 -15.82 8.15
N PHE A 35 2.38 -14.71 8.81
CA PHE A 35 1.57 -14.24 9.93
C PHE A 35 0.22 -13.66 9.49
N THR A 36 0.13 -13.04 8.32
CA THR A 36 -1.16 -12.59 7.77
C THR A 36 -2.08 -13.79 7.49
N ILE A 37 -1.55 -14.86 6.87
CA ILE A 37 -2.32 -16.09 6.60
C ILE A 37 -2.70 -16.80 7.91
N MET A 38 -1.74 -16.94 8.82
CA MET A 38 -1.97 -17.59 10.11
C MET A 38 -3.04 -16.85 10.91
N TYR A 39 -2.95 -15.53 11.06
CA TYR A 39 -3.92 -14.75 11.82
C TYR A 39 -5.26 -14.49 11.12
N THR A 40 -5.35 -14.81 9.83
CA THR A 40 -6.64 -14.89 9.14
C THR A 40 -7.46 -16.09 9.65
N SER A 41 -6.80 -17.20 9.96
CA SER A 41 -7.44 -18.48 10.29
C SER A 41 -7.40 -18.83 11.79
N HIS A 42 -6.37 -18.40 12.50
CA HIS A 42 -6.12 -18.76 13.90
C HIS A 42 -5.99 -17.50 14.75
N ALA A 43 -6.75 -17.42 15.85
CA ALA A 43 -6.59 -16.36 16.84
C ALA A 43 -5.26 -16.57 17.60
N PRO A 44 -4.57 -15.49 18.03
CA PRO A 44 -3.40 -15.63 18.88
C PRO A 44 -3.77 -16.33 20.19
N SER A 45 -2.93 -17.27 20.63
CA SER A 45 -3.09 -17.90 21.94
C SER A 45 -3.10 -16.83 23.03
N ASN A 46 -3.89 -17.03 24.07
CA ASN A 46 -4.00 -16.10 25.19
C ASN A 46 -3.38 -16.71 26.47
N PRO A 47 -2.06 -16.97 26.51
CA PRO A 47 -1.43 -17.72 27.59
C PRO A 47 -1.44 -17.01 28.95
N HIS A 48 -1.72 -15.70 28.99
CA HIS A 48 -1.57 -14.88 30.21
C HIS A 48 -2.89 -14.28 30.72
N GLY A 49 -4.05 -14.75 30.25
CA GLY A 49 -5.35 -14.32 30.80
C GLY A 49 -5.61 -12.81 30.71
N HIS A 50 -5.00 -12.11 29.75
CA HIS A 50 -5.19 -10.68 29.59
C HIS A 50 -6.65 -10.35 29.23
N SER A 51 -7.13 -9.22 29.75
CA SER A 51 -8.50 -8.68 29.55
C SER A 51 -8.86 -8.39 28.08
N HIS A 52 -7.87 -8.30 27.20
CA HIS A 52 -8.07 -7.94 25.80
C HIS A 52 -8.56 -9.13 24.96
N TRP A 53 -9.54 -8.89 24.10
CA TRP A 53 -10.05 -9.86 23.17
C TRP A 53 -9.00 -10.18 22.09
N ASN A 54 -8.67 -11.46 21.98
CA ASN A 54 -7.79 -11.99 20.94
C ASN A 54 -8.64 -12.72 19.92
N HIS A 55 -8.60 -12.28 18.66
CA HIS A 55 -9.31 -12.97 17.58
C HIS A 55 -8.53 -12.89 16.28
N THR A 56 -8.95 -13.69 15.30
CA THR A 56 -8.51 -13.56 13.90
C THR A 56 -8.75 -12.16 13.35
N ILE A 57 -8.02 -11.80 12.30
CA ILE A 57 -8.11 -10.50 11.62
C ILE A 57 -9.58 -10.14 11.30
N TYR A 58 -10.30 -11.07 10.69
CA TYR A 58 -11.70 -10.86 10.29
C TYR A 58 -12.71 -11.08 11.40
N GLY A 59 -12.37 -11.81 12.46
CA GLY A 59 -13.30 -11.92 13.59
C GLY A 59 -13.35 -10.64 14.43
N LEU A 60 -12.22 -9.92 14.56
CA LEU A 60 -12.22 -8.59 15.17
C LEU A 60 -13.00 -7.57 14.34
N ARG A 61 -12.96 -7.68 13.01
CA ARG A 61 -13.81 -6.88 12.12
C ARG A 61 -15.30 -7.07 12.41
N ASP A 62 -15.71 -8.33 12.65
CA ASP A 62 -17.11 -8.68 12.88
C ASP A 62 -17.59 -8.31 14.28
N HIS A 63 -16.68 -8.39 15.27
CA HIS A 63 -16.93 -7.92 16.62
C HIS A 63 -17.05 -6.38 16.69
N ASP A 64 -16.03 -5.67 16.18
CA ASP A 64 -15.97 -4.21 16.17
C ASP A 64 -16.35 -3.67 14.79
N TYR A 65 -17.59 -3.91 14.38
CA TYR A 65 -18.07 -3.50 13.07
C TYR A 65 -18.29 -1.98 12.98
N THR A 66 -17.64 -1.33 12.02
CA THR A 66 -17.67 0.12 11.82
C THR A 66 -18.11 0.51 10.41
N ALA A 67 -18.27 1.81 10.16
CA ALA A 67 -18.55 2.34 8.83
C ALA A 67 -17.43 2.06 7.82
N PHE A 68 -16.21 1.72 8.27
CA PHE A 68 -15.09 1.38 7.40
C PHE A 68 -14.78 -0.13 7.37
N SER A 69 -15.62 -0.97 7.97
CA SER A 69 -15.48 -2.44 7.89
C SER A 69 -15.90 -2.95 6.50
N PRO A 70 -14.97 -3.49 5.70
CA PRO A 70 -15.29 -3.96 4.35
C PRO A 70 -15.61 -5.45 4.31
N SER A 71 -15.94 -5.94 3.12
CA SER A 71 -16.05 -7.38 2.85
C SER A 71 -14.69 -8.07 2.99
N TYR A 72 -14.61 -9.11 3.82
CA TYR A 72 -13.40 -9.91 4.00
C TYR A 72 -12.96 -10.58 2.69
N ILE A 73 -13.89 -10.90 1.78
CA ILE A 73 -13.61 -11.53 0.49
C ILE A 73 -12.75 -10.58 -0.37
N PHE A 74 -13.13 -9.30 -0.45
CA PHE A 74 -12.37 -8.31 -1.21
C PHE A 74 -11.00 -8.05 -0.58
N ILE A 75 -10.91 -7.89 0.75
CA ILE A 75 -9.60 -7.77 1.42
C ILE A 75 -8.72 -8.99 1.10
N SER A 76 -9.28 -10.19 1.14
CA SER A 76 -8.53 -11.42 0.89
C SER A 76 -7.99 -11.48 -0.55
N ILE A 77 -8.83 -11.15 -1.54
CA ILE A 77 -8.40 -11.07 -2.95
C ILE A 77 -7.30 -10.01 -3.12
N TYR A 78 -7.43 -8.85 -2.47
CA TYR A 78 -6.44 -7.79 -2.52
C TYR A 78 -5.08 -8.28 -2.01
N TRP A 79 -5.06 -8.92 -0.83
CA TRP A 79 -3.82 -9.44 -0.24
C TRP A 79 -3.19 -10.58 -1.01
N VAL A 80 -4.00 -11.52 -1.51
CA VAL A 80 -3.50 -12.61 -2.37
C VAL A 80 -2.85 -12.02 -3.63
N THR A 81 -3.51 -11.06 -4.27
CA THR A 81 -2.97 -10.37 -5.45
C THR A 81 -1.68 -9.63 -5.12
N LEU A 82 -1.66 -8.88 -4.01
CA LEU A 82 -0.47 -8.16 -3.55
C LEU A 82 0.69 -9.12 -3.31
N PHE A 83 0.49 -10.22 -2.58
CA PHE A 83 1.56 -11.18 -2.31
C PHE A 83 2.10 -11.84 -3.59
N ILE A 84 1.24 -12.19 -4.56
CA ILE A 84 1.67 -12.72 -5.86
C ILE A 84 2.55 -11.70 -6.60
N LEU A 85 2.12 -10.44 -6.66
CA LEU A 85 2.89 -9.38 -7.32
C LEU A 85 4.21 -9.10 -6.59
N GLN A 86 4.22 -9.18 -5.26
CA GLN A 86 5.42 -9.02 -4.46
C GLN A 86 6.45 -10.14 -4.69
N ILE A 87 5.99 -11.38 -4.91
CA ILE A 87 6.89 -12.47 -5.34
C ILE A 87 7.56 -12.12 -6.68
N GLY A 88 6.81 -11.58 -7.63
CA GLY A 88 7.36 -11.09 -8.91
C GLY A 88 8.40 -9.98 -8.73
N TYR A 89 8.12 -9.01 -7.87
CA TYR A 89 9.10 -7.97 -7.51
C TYR A 89 10.37 -8.57 -6.87
N ILE A 90 10.23 -9.52 -5.93
CA ILE A 90 11.36 -10.17 -5.26
C ILE A 90 12.20 -10.94 -6.29
N TRP A 91 11.58 -11.62 -7.26
CA TRP A 91 12.29 -12.32 -8.33
C TRP A 91 13.26 -11.38 -9.07
N HIS A 92 12.85 -10.16 -9.39
CA HIS A 92 13.70 -9.20 -10.09
C HIS A 92 14.92 -8.74 -9.28
N LEU A 93 14.89 -8.85 -7.96
CA LEU A 93 16.06 -8.63 -7.10
C LEU A 93 17.15 -9.69 -7.33
N PHE A 94 16.78 -10.88 -7.83
CA PHE A 94 17.69 -12.00 -8.15
C PHE A 94 17.97 -12.14 -9.65
N SER A 95 17.56 -11.18 -10.48
CA SER A 95 17.86 -11.21 -11.92
C SER A 95 19.35 -11.00 -12.19
N ASP A 96 19.85 -11.63 -13.26
CA ASP A 96 21.21 -11.38 -13.78
C ASP A 96 21.37 -9.98 -14.40
N ASN A 97 20.24 -9.30 -14.68
CA ASN A 97 20.26 -7.96 -15.26
C ASN A 97 20.43 -6.89 -14.16
N ALA A 98 21.59 -6.23 -14.17
CA ALA A 98 21.93 -5.17 -13.22
C ALA A 98 20.92 -4.00 -13.17
N VAL A 99 20.22 -3.71 -14.28
CA VAL A 99 19.20 -2.65 -14.33
C VAL A 99 18.01 -3.02 -13.44
N TYR A 100 17.51 -4.25 -13.55
CA TYR A 100 16.40 -4.74 -12.73
C TYR A 100 16.78 -4.78 -11.25
N VAL A 101 17.97 -5.31 -10.93
CA VAL A 101 18.45 -5.36 -9.54
C VAL A 101 18.57 -3.96 -8.95
N LYS A 102 19.12 -2.98 -9.70
CA LYS A 102 19.26 -1.60 -9.23
C LYS A 102 17.91 -0.93 -8.97
N GLN A 103 16.94 -1.12 -9.86
CA GLN A 103 15.60 -0.56 -9.71
C GLN A 103 14.84 -1.18 -8.53
N ALA A 104 14.98 -2.49 -8.32
CA ALA A 104 14.40 -3.18 -7.18
C ALA A 104 15.09 -2.76 -5.86
N ALA A 105 16.42 -2.72 -5.84
CA ALA A 105 17.20 -2.33 -4.65
C ALA A 105 16.92 -0.89 -4.20
N ALA A 106 16.59 0.01 -5.12
CA ALA A 106 16.26 1.41 -4.80
C ALA A 106 15.04 1.53 -3.85
N VAL A 107 14.08 0.59 -3.93
CA VAL A 107 12.88 0.58 -3.09
C VAL A 107 12.96 -0.44 -1.94
N GLY A 108 14.01 -1.26 -1.91
CA GLY A 108 14.12 -2.42 -1.03
C GLY A 108 14.02 -2.10 0.46
N SER A 109 14.63 -1.01 0.94
CA SER A 109 14.53 -0.60 2.35
C SER A 109 13.10 -0.25 2.76
N HIS A 110 12.38 0.49 1.90
CA HIS A 110 10.98 0.84 2.13
C HIS A 110 10.07 -0.38 2.08
N PHE A 111 10.35 -1.34 1.19
CA PHE A 111 9.65 -2.61 1.11
C PHE A 111 9.84 -3.48 2.36
N ILE A 112 11.09 -3.58 2.86
CA ILE A 112 11.39 -4.29 4.12
C ILE A 112 10.63 -3.63 5.27
N LEU A 113 10.71 -2.31 5.39
CA LEU A 113 10.02 -1.57 6.45
C LEU A 113 8.50 -1.72 6.35
N PHE A 114 7.93 -1.70 5.14
CA PHE A 114 6.51 -1.97 4.93
C PHE A 114 6.09 -3.32 5.49
N ASN A 115 6.83 -4.38 5.17
CA ASN A 115 6.49 -5.72 5.64
C ASN A 115 6.62 -5.85 7.17
N LEU A 116 7.63 -5.22 7.79
CA LEU A 116 7.81 -5.24 9.24
C LEU A 116 6.70 -4.47 9.96
N LEU A 117 6.33 -3.29 9.46
CA LEU A 117 5.24 -2.48 10.03
C LEU A 117 3.88 -3.13 9.81
N GLN A 118 3.66 -3.74 8.64
CA GLN A 118 2.44 -4.50 8.37
C GLN A 118 2.35 -5.72 9.29
N PHE A 119 3.43 -6.46 9.48
CA PHE A 119 3.49 -7.56 10.44
C PHE A 119 3.16 -7.09 11.86
N ALA A 120 3.78 -5.98 12.30
CA ALA A 120 3.51 -5.39 13.61
C ALA A 120 2.05 -4.97 13.74
N TRP A 121 1.47 -4.36 12.70
CA TRP A 121 0.05 -4.02 12.65
C TRP A 121 -0.84 -5.25 12.83
N VAL A 122 -0.62 -6.32 12.07
CA VAL A 122 -1.42 -7.56 12.19
C VAL A 122 -1.31 -8.12 13.60
N HIS A 123 -0.12 -8.13 14.19
CA HIS A 123 0.12 -8.67 15.52
C HIS A 123 -0.60 -7.87 16.63
N LEU A 124 -0.62 -6.54 16.51
CA LEU A 124 -1.30 -5.65 17.43
C LEU A 124 -2.83 -5.66 17.22
N TRP A 125 -3.27 -5.66 15.96
CA TRP A 125 -4.68 -5.74 15.57
C TRP A 125 -5.33 -6.96 16.18
N THR A 126 -4.76 -8.15 15.94
CA THR A 126 -5.28 -9.45 16.43
C THR A 126 -5.32 -9.60 17.96
N ARG A 127 -4.72 -8.66 18.69
CA ARG A 127 -4.72 -8.56 20.16
C ARG A 127 -5.48 -7.33 20.66
N SER A 128 -6.28 -6.70 19.81
CA SER A 128 -7.08 -5.50 20.12
C SER A 128 -6.28 -4.30 20.65
N HIS A 129 -5.00 -4.16 20.27
CA HIS A 129 -4.18 -3.00 20.63
C HIS A 129 -4.35 -1.86 19.61
N TRP A 130 -5.56 -1.30 19.53
CA TRP A 130 -5.98 -0.39 18.44
C TRP A 130 -5.07 0.82 18.27
N TRP A 131 -4.70 1.50 19.36
CA TRP A 131 -3.86 2.70 19.33
C TRP A 131 -2.46 2.43 18.77
N PHE A 132 -1.81 1.36 19.23
CA PHE A 132 -0.48 0.99 18.74
C PHE A 132 -0.55 0.44 17.31
N SER A 133 -1.61 -0.30 17.00
CA SER A 133 -1.90 -0.77 15.65
C SER A 133 -2.02 0.44 14.69
N GLU A 134 -2.75 1.49 15.09
CA GLU A 134 -2.92 2.71 14.30
C GLU A 134 -1.59 3.44 14.09
N LEU A 135 -0.79 3.54 15.15
CA LEU A 135 0.55 4.14 15.06
C LEU A 135 1.45 3.42 14.04
N MET A 136 1.39 2.07 13.98
CA MET A 136 2.15 1.31 12.98
C MET A 136 1.70 1.62 11.55
N LEU A 137 0.39 1.80 11.32
CA LEU A 137 -0.12 2.20 10.01
C LEU A 137 0.32 3.62 9.63
N ILE A 138 0.31 4.57 10.57
CA ILE A 138 0.75 5.95 10.31
C ILE A 138 2.22 5.96 9.88
N PHE A 139 3.10 5.24 10.59
CA PHE A 139 4.50 5.12 10.19
C PHE A 139 4.65 4.43 8.83
N ASN A 140 3.82 3.42 8.55
CA ASN A 140 3.86 2.73 7.27
C ASN A 140 3.40 3.63 6.12
N TRP A 141 2.41 4.47 6.38
CA TRP A 141 1.89 5.45 5.42
C TRP A 141 2.96 6.49 5.09
N ILE A 142 3.62 7.07 6.10
CA ILE A 142 4.72 8.03 5.90
C ILE A 142 5.86 7.37 5.13
N ASN A 143 6.20 6.11 5.44
CA ASN A 143 7.21 5.33 4.73
C ASN A 143 6.87 5.21 3.22
N LEU A 144 5.63 4.86 2.90
CA LEU A 144 5.19 4.63 1.51
C LEU A 144 4.96 5.93 0.73
N VAL A 145 4.44 6.99 1.37
CA VAL A 145 4.37 8.33 0.75
C VAL A 145 5.78 8.84 0.46
N SER A 146 6.72 8.67 1.40
CA SER A 146 8.13 9.02 1.18
C SER A 146 8.75 8.24 0.02
N LEU A 147 8.45 6.94 -0.08
CA LEU A 147 8.87 6.10 -1.20
C LEU A 147 8.30 6.61 -2.53
N TYR A 148 6.99 6.89 -2.56
CA TYR A 148 6.29 7.39 -3.74
C TYR A 148 6.90 8.69 -4.24
N LEU A 149 7.08 9.67 -3.34
CA LEU A 149 7.61 10.99 -3.69
C LEU A 149 9.07 10.96 -4.12
N ARG A 150 9.88 10.03 -3.58
CA ARG A 150 11.29 9.86 -3.97
C ARG A 150 11.46 9.10 -5.28
N HIS A 151 10.57 8.17 -5.56
CA HIS A 151 10.67 7.27 -6.70
C HIS A 151 9.36 7.20 -7.53
N PRO A 152 8.84 8.36 -8.01
CA PRO A 152 7.54 8.43 -8.67
C PRO A 152 7.51 7.69 -10.03
N ASN A 153 8.67 7.58 -10.70
CA ASN A 153 8.79 6.96 -12.02
C ASN A 153 9.35 5.53 -11.94
N THR A 154 8.98 4.78 -10.89
CA THR A 154 9.40 3.38 -10.76
C THR A 154 8.76 2.53 -11.87
N PRO A 155 9.47 1.52 -12.39
CA PRO A 155 8.91 0.62 -13.39
C PRO A 155 7.64 -0.04 -12.85
N ARG A 156 6.65 -0.30 -13.70
CA ARG A 156 5.34 -0.85 -13.28
C ARG A 156 5.47 -2.11 -12.42
N TRP A 157 6.41 -3.00 -12.74
CA TRP A 157 6.67 -4.24 -12.01
C TRP A 157 7.26 -4.03 -10.61
N VAL A 158 7.89 -2.89 -10.33
CA VAL A 158 8.29 -2.47 -8.96
C VAL A 158 7.15 -1.68 -8.32
N HIS A 159 6.62 -0.72 -9.07
CA HIS A 159 5.71 0.30 -8.59
C HIS A 159 4.43 -0.31 -8.04
N LEU A 160 3.83 -1.23 -8.78
CA LEU A 160 2.57 -1.86 -8.40
C LEU A 160 2.68 -2.65 -7.06
N PRO A 161 3.61 -3.62 -6.90
CA PRO A 161 3.71 -4.42 -5.67
C PRO A 161 4.38 -3.73 -4.47
N ALA A 162 5.29 -2.77 -4.70
CA ALA A 162 6.09 -2.17 -3.62
C ALA A 162 5.65 -0.75 -3.26
N VAL A 163 4.86 -0.08 -4.11
CA VAL A 163 4.47 1.31 -3.92
C VAL A 163 2.94 1.46 -3.91
N ALA A 164 2.27 1.29 -5.06
CA ALA A 164 0.87 1.66 -5.23
C ALA A 164 -0.10 0.83 -4.38
N LEU A 165 -0.06 -0.50 -4.51
CA LEU A 165 -0.96 -1.37 -3.74
C LEU A 165 -0.68 -1.32 -2.22
N PRO A 166 0.58 -1.37 -1.74
CA PRO A 166 0.87 -1.14 -0.32
C PRO A 166 0.31 0.18 0.20
N LEU A 167 0.51 1.28 -0.55
CA LEU A 167 0.12 2.62 -0.11
C LEU A 167 -1.39 2.74 0.04
N VAL A 168 -2.13 2.28 -0.97
CA VAL A 168 -3.61 2.29 -0.95
C VAL A 168 -4.16 1.40 0.16
N TRP A 169 -3.54 0.26 0.43
CA TRP A 169 -3.94 -0.58 1.56
C TRP A 169 -3.75 0.12 2.89
N VAL A 170 -2.58 0.73 3.13
CA VAL A 170 -2.30 1.38 4.41
C VAL A 170 -3.23 2.58 4.62
N GLU A 171 -3.48 3.37 3.57
CA GLU A 171 -4.48 4.44 3.61
C GLU A 171 -5.86 3.90 4.01
N PHE A 172 -6.30 2.80 3.40
CA PHE A 172 -7.57 2.17 3.75
C PHE A 172 -7.59 1.66 5.19
N ALA A 173 -6.51 0.99 5.60
CA ALA A 173 -6.38 0.41 6.93
C ALA A 173 -6.38 1.48 8.02
N LEU A 174 -5.86 2.69 7.78
CA LEU A 174 -5.90 3.81 8.73
C LEU A 174 -7.35 4.19 9.08
N PHE A 175 -8.20 4.36 8.07
CA PHE A 175 -9.61 4.68 8.33
C PHE A 175 -10.35 3.51 8.99
N TRP A 176 -10.05 2.29 8.56
CA TRP A 176 -10.67 1.12 9.15
C TRP A 176 -10.29 0.94 10.62
N ASN A 177 -9.00 0.91 10.94
CA ASN A 177 -8.52 0.74 12.30
C ASN A 177 -8.79 1.96 13.19
N GLY A 178 -8.59 3.18 12.69
CA GLY A 178 -8.94 4.40 13.40
C GLY A 178 -10.42 4.44 13.80
N SER A 179 -11.33 3.95 12.95
CA SER A 179 -12.75 3.86 13.30
C SER A 179 -13.06 2.84 14.41
N VAL A 180 -12.31 1.74 14.47
CA VAL A 180 -12.40 0.74 15.54
C VAL A 180 -11.81 1.30 16.83
N MET A 181 -10.65 1.96 16.76
CA MET A 181 -9.93 2.57 17.88
C MET A 181 -10.78 3.55 18.68
N VAL A 182 -11.64 4.33 18.01
CA VAL A 182 -12.52 5.33 18.67
C VAL A 182 -13.90 4.78 19.04
N HIS A 183 -14.14 3.47 18.89
CA HIS A 183 -15.44 2.82 19.15
C HIS A 183 -16.62 3.57 18.50
N CYS A 184 -16.50 3.83 17.20
CA CYS A 184 -17.38 4.69 16.41
C CYS A 184 -18.83 4.20 16.34
N SER A 185 -19.67 4.56 17.32
CA SER A 185 -21.08 4.12 17.41
C SER A 185 -22.12 5.26 17.43
N SER A 186 -21.69 6.50 17.71
CA SER A 186 -22.56 7.67 17.83
C SER A 186 -22.97 8.28 16.48
N LEU A 187 -24.04 9.08 16.47
CA LEU A 187 -24.49 9.82 15.28
C LEU A 187 -23.40 10.75 14.73
N ALA A 188 -22.68 11.44 15.62
CA ALA A 188 -21.54 12.28 15.23
C ALA A 188 -20.47 11.46 14.49
N CYS A 189 -20.19 10.24 14.95
CA CYS A 189 -19.21 9.39 14.29
C CYS A 189 -19.68 8.91 12.90
N ARG A 190 -20.99 8.68 12.71
CA ARG A 190 -21.55 8.38 11.39
C ARG A 190 -21.41 9.55 10.42
N ILE A 191 -21.64 10.79 10.89
CA ILE A 191 -21.43 12.00 10.08
C ILE A 191 -19.96 12.12 9.69
N LEU A 192 -19.05 11.95 10.65
CA LEU A 192 -17.61 12.00 10.39
C LEU A 192 -17.16 10.91 9.43
N ALA A 193 -17.69 9.68 9.53
CA ALA A 193 -17.38 8.60 8.60
C ALA A 193 -17.86 8.91 7.16
N ASN A 194 -19.07 9.48 7.03
CA ASN A 194 -19.63 9.91 5.75
C ASN A 194 -18.81 11.03 5.09
N ILE A 195 -18.17 11.90 5.87
CA ILE A 195 -17.24 12.92 5.36
C ILE A 195 -15.89 12.27 5.04
N GLY A 196 -15.37 11.47 5.97
CA GLY A 196 -14.05 10.84 5.90
C GLY A 196 -13.88 9.90 4.72
N ILE A 197 -14.94 9.20 4.29
CA ILE A 197 -14.85 8.29 3.13
C ILE A 197 -14.45 9.03 1.83
N TRP A 198 -14.81 10.31 1.67
CA TRP A 198 -14.44 11.08 0.47
C TRP A 198 -12.94 11.36 0.37
N ASN A 199 -12.20 11.20 1.48
CA ASN A 199 -10.74 11.25 1.44
C ASN A 199 -10.17 10.24 0.43
N PHE A 200 -10.75 9.04 0.27
CA PHE A 200 -10.30 8.09 -0.74
C PHE A 200 -10.41 8.62 -2.17
N SER A 201 -11.44 9.42 -2.46
CA SER A 201 -11.60 10.07 -3.76
C SER A 201 -10.56 11.17 -3.97
N VAL A 202 -10.30 11.98 -2.94
CA VAL A 202 -9.31 13.06 -3.00
C VAL A 202 -7.90 12.48 -3.13
N PHE A 203 -7.58 11.50 -2.30
CA PHE A 203 -6.33 10.75 -2.30
C PHE A 203 -6.07 10.15 -3.68
N SER A 204 -6.99 9.34 -4.20
CA SER A 204 -6.82 8.72 -5.51
C SER A 204 -6.82 9.75 -6.65
N GLY A 205 -7.69 10.76 -6.58
CA GLY A 205 -7.75 11.84 -7.55
C GLY A 205 -6.43 12.62 -7.65
N PHE A 206 -5.77 12.86 -6.52
CA PHE A 206 -4.44 13.48 -6.48
C PHE A 206 -3.41 12.66 -7.28
N PHE A 207 -3.30 11.35 -7.04
CA PHE A 207 -2.36 10.50 -7.78
C PHE A 207 -2.72 10.34 -9.26
N LEU A 208 -4.01 10.28 -9.58
CA LEU A 208 -4.49 10.22 -10.96
C LEU A 208 -4.22 11.52 -11.74
N VAL A 209 -4.44 12.69 -11.14
CA VAL A 209 -4.32 13.98 -11.83
C VAL A 209 -2.86 14.44 -11.88
N VAL A 210 -2.14 14.34 -10.76
CA VAL A 210 -0.77 14.88 -10.64
C VAL A 210 0.26 13.92 -11.21
N TYR A 211 0.14 12.63 -10.91
CA TYR A 211 1.13 11.61 -11.29
C TYR A 211 0.69 10.73 -12.46
N ARG A 212 -0.56 10.88 -12.93
CA ARG A 212 -1.16 9.99 -13.95
C ARG A 212 -1.08 8.51 -13.56
N ASP A 213 -1.14 8.24 -12.26
CA ASP A 213 -0.98 6.89 -11.74
C ASP A 213 -2.33 6.19 -11.60
N TYR A 214 -2.69 5.46 -12.65
CA TYR A 214 -3.92 4.68 -12.70
C TYR A 214 -3.91 3.46 -11.76
N HIS A 215 -2.74 3.01 -11.28
CA HIS A 215 -2.64 1.84 -10.40
C HIS A 215 -3.20 2.14 -9.01
N VAL A 216 -2.84 3.30 -8.46
CA VAL A 216 -3.44 3.79 -7.20
C VAL A 216 -4.95 3.88 -7.34
N GLY A 217 -5.46 4.43 -8.45
CA GLY A 217 -6.90 4.51 -8.67
C GLY A 217 -7.59 3.15 -8.81
N PHE A 218 -7.05 2.19 -9.56
CA PHE A 218 -7.64 0.86 -9.64
C PHE A 218 -7.64 0.14 -8.29
N ALA A 219 -6.55 0.26 -7.53
CA ALA A 219 -6.46 -0.30 -6.18
C ALA A 219 -7.49 0.34 -5.23
N THR A 220 -7.63 1.67 -5.25
CA THR A 220 -8.61 2.39 -4.41
C THR A 220 -10.02 2.00 -4.79
N SER A 221 -10.32 1.97 -6.09
CA SER A 221 -11.61 1.52 -6.62
C SER A 221 -11.96 0.11 -6.12
N PHE A 222 -11.01 -0.82 -6.18
CA PHE A 222 -11.22 -2.19 -5.73
C PHE A 222 -11.53 -2.28 -4.21
N LEU A 223 -10.78 -1.56 -3.37
CA LEU A 223 -11.06 -1.54 -1.93
C LEU A 223 -12.39 -0.83 -1.60
N MET A 224 -12.74 0.23 -2.34
CA MET A 224 -14.04 0.90 -2.21
C MET A 224 -15.20 -0.01 -2.65
N ALA A 225 -15.02 -0.85 -3.68
CA ALA A 225 -15.99 -1.89 -4.00
C ALA A 225 -16.17 -2.86 -2.83
N GLY A 226 -15.06 -3.30 -2.22
CA GLY A 226 -15.08 -4.18 -1.05
C GLY A 226 -15.77 -3.55 0.17
N LEU A 227 -15.54 -2.27 0.42
CA LEU A 227 -16.24 -1.51 1.44
C LEU A 227 -17.73 -1.39 1.14
N GLY A 228 -18.09 -1.02 -0.10
CA GLY A 228 -19.48 -0.90 -0.54
C GLY A 228 -20.25 -2.20 -0.37
N VAL A 229 -19.68 -3.33 -0.81
CA VAL A 229 -20.29 -4.66 -0.63
C VAL A 229 -20.43 -5.02 0.85
N GLY A 230 -19.39 -4.78 1.66
CA GLY A 230 -19.42 -5.06 3.09
C GLY A 230 -20.51 -4.27 3.82
N GLN A 231 -20.67 -2.99 3.49
CA GLN A 231 -21.66 -2.10 4.11
C GLN A 231 -23.08 -2.32 3.55
N PHE A 232 -23.20 -2.70 2.28
CA PHE A 232 -24.49 -3.03 1.65
C PHE A 232 -25.14 -4.27 2.26
N ALA A 233 -24.34 -5.28 2.62
CA ALA A 233 -24.84 -6.51 3.24
C ALA A 233 -25.43 -6.27 4.63
N THR A 234 -24.79 -5.41 5.44
CA THR A 234 -25.21 -5.17 6.84
C THR A 234 -26.20 -4.01 6.97
N LYS A 235 -26.21 -3.05 6.03
CA LYS A 235 -27.07 -1.83 5.99
C LYS A 235 -27.07 -0.97 7.27
N THR A 236 -26.14 -1.19 8.20
CA THR A 236 -26.05 -0.47 9.49
C THR A 236 -25.76 1.02 9.32
N PHE A 237 -25.00 1.39 8.28
CA PHE A 237 -24.60 2.76 7.99
C PHE A 237 -25.20 3.20 6.65
N ALA A 238 -26.35 3.89 6.72
CA ALA A 238 -27.29 4.06 5.61
C ALA A 238 -26.70 4.64 4.31
N LEU A 239 -25.72 5.55 4.38
CA LEU A 239 -25.13 6.22 3.21
C LEU A 239 -23.76 5.68 2.79
N GLN A 240 -23.11 4.91 3.66
CA GLN A 240 -21.70 4.54 3.50
C GLN A 240 -21.47 3.69 2.24
N TRP A 241 -22.37 2.75 1.96
CA TRP A 241 -22.29 1.90 0.76
C TRP A 241 -22.51 2.69 -0.53
N ILE A 242 -23.40 3.70 -0.52
CA ILE A 242 -23.66 4.57 -1.68
C ILE A 242 -22.41 5.37 -2.00
N PHE A 243 -21.80 5.98 -0.99
CA PHE A 243 -20.56 6.76 -1.17
C PHE A 243 -19.41 5.86 -1.63
N ALA A 244 -19.25 4.68 -1.03
CA ALA A 244 -18.23 3.72 -1.44
C ALA A 244 -18.37 3.32 -2.93
N PHE A 245 -19.57 2.98 -3.41
CA PHE A 245 -19.78 2.65 -4.82
C PHE A 245 -19.65 3.85 -5.76
N THR A 246 -20.01 5.05 -5.29
CA THR A 246 -19.82 6.28 -6.07
C THR A 246 -18.34 6.57 -6.27
N ILE A 247 -17.56 6.52 -5.19
CA ILE A 247 -16.10 6.72 -5.23
C ILE A 247 -15.45 5.64 -6.09
N MET A 248 -15.84 4.38 -5.91
CA MET A 248 -15.40 3.26 -6.74
C MET A 248 -15.61 3.56 -8.23
N SER A 249 -16.83 3.95 -8.62
CA SER A 249 -17.17 4.20 -10.02
C SER A 249 -16.40 5.38 -10.61
N VAL A 250 -16.35 6.51 -9.90
CA VAL A 250 -15.66 7.73 -10.37
C VAL A 250 -14.16 7.49 -10.50
N VAL A 251 -13.54 6.88 -9.49
CA VAL A 251 -12.11 6.57 -9.50
C VAL A 251 -11.78 5.54 -10.57
N PHE A 252 -12.60 4.49 -10.75
CA PHE A 252 -12.41 3.49 -11.79
C PHE A 252 -12.44 4.09 -13.20
N LEU A 253 -13.45 4.91 -13.48
CA LEU A 253 -13.56 5.60 -14.77
C LEU A 253 -12.39 6.58 -14.99
N GLY A 254 -12.00 7.32 -13.95
CA GLY A 254 -10.81 8.17 -13.98
C GLY A 254 -9.54 7.39 -14.30
N SER A 255 -9.33 6.25 -13.64
CA SER A 255 -8.22 5.33 -13.92
C SER A 255 -8.25 4.81 -15.37
N LEU A 256 -9.41 4.41 -15.90
CA LEU A 256 -9.54 3.96 -17.28
C LEU A 256 -9.17 5.06 -18.28
N LEU A 257 -9.65 6.30 -18.06
CA LEU A 257 -9.33 7.44 -18.92
C LEU A 257 -7.84 7.74 -18.99
N VAL A 258 -7.11 7.52 -17.89
CA VAL A 258 -5.65 7.68 -17.84
C VAL A 258 -4.92 6.45 -18.41
N ALA A 259 -5.41 5.24 -18.13
CA ALA A 259 -4.76 3.99 -18.53
C ALA A 259 -4.87 3.72 -20.04
N VAL A 260 -6.04 3.96 -20.64
CA VAL A 260 -6.31 3.61 -22.06
C VAL A 260 -5.31 4.29 -23.01
N PRO A 261 -5.11 5.62 -22.99
CA PRO A 261 -4.10 6.25 -23.84
C PRO A 261 -2.70 5.70 -23.62
N ASP A 262 -2.32 5.37 -22.38
CA ASP A 262 -0.98 4.89 -22.07
C ASP A 262 -0.71 3.45 -22.57
N VAL A 263 -1.76 2.61 -22.55
CA VAL A 263 -1.71 1.24 -23.10
C VAL A 263 -1.65 1.25 -24.63
N PHE A 264 -2.41 2.14 -25.28
CA PHE A 264 -2.53 2.21 -26.75
C PHE A 264 -1.52 3.13 -27.45
N LYS A 265 -0.59 3.78 -26.74
CA LYS A 265 0.54 4.50 -27.38
C LYS A 265 1.33 3.57 -28.30
N SER A 266 1.55 3.99 -29.54
CA SER A 266 2.40 3.27 -30.50
C SER A 266 3.86 3.25 -30.03
N GLU A 267 4.63 2.27 -30.52
CA GLU A 267 6.04 2.08 -30.16
C GLU A 267 6.87 3.33 -30.51
N ASP A 268 6.59 3.97 -31.65
CA ASP A 268 7.22 5.24 -32.08
C ASP A 268 7.00 6.39 -31.08
N GLN A 269 5.79 6.54 -30.53
CA GLN A 269 5.48 7.57 -29.53
C GLN A 269 6.14 7.29 -28.17
N ARG A 270 6.50 6.04 -27.87
CA ARG A 270 7.22 5.68 -26.64
C ARG A 270 8.71 5.99 -26.75
N VAL A 271 9.29 5.85 -27.96
CA VAL A 271 10.69 6.17 -28.25
C VAL A 271 10.94 7.69 -28.25
N GLU A 272 10.02 8.49 -28.80
CA GLU A 272 10.13 9.97 -28.79
C GLU A 272 10.23 10.55 -27.36
N VAL A 273 9.39 10.07 -26.44
CA VAL A 273 9.39 10.52 -25.04
C VAL A 273 10.62 10.03 -24.26
N ALA A 274 11.20 8.89 -24.64
CA ALA A 274 12.46 8.41 -24.08
C ALA A 274 13.66 9.21 -24.61
N GLY A 275 13.68 9.53 -25.91
CA GLY A 275 14.72 10.34 -26.54
C GLY A 275 14.78 11.78 -26.05
N ASP A 276 13.63 12.40 -25.75
CA ASP A 276 13.59 13.75 -25.16
C ASP A 276 14.05 13.78 -23.69
N ARG A 277 13.95 12.66 -22.96
CA ARG A 277 14.49 12.53 -21.58
C ARG A 277 16.01 12.31 -21.55
N GLU A 278 16.58 11.76 -22.62
CA GLU A 278 18.05 11.64 -22.78
C GLU A 278 18.70 12.94 -23.28
N ARG A 279 17.91 13.91 -23.78
CA ARG A 279 18.34 15.29 -24.05
C ARG A 279 18.24 16.18 -22.80
N ALA A 280 18.84 15.75 -21.69
CA ALA A 280 19.27 16.73 -20.70
C ALA A 280 20.39 17.58 -21.35
N PRO A 281 20.34 18.92 -21.30
CA PRO A 281 21.39 19.74 -21.89
C PRO A 281 22.69 19.41 -21.16
N LEU A 282 23.61 18.73 -21.87
CA LEU A 282 24.99 18.61 -21.43
C LEU A 282 25.47 20.04 -21.22
N LEU A 283 25.86 20.36 -19.99
CA LEU A 283 26.59 21.57 -19.68
C LEU A 283 27.76 21.63 -20.67
N GLN A 284 27.67 22.52 -21.64
CA GLN A 284 28.80 22.88 -22.47
C GLN A 284 29.79 23.54 -21.53
N GLU A 285 30.84 22.80 -21.14
CA GLU A 285 32.00 23.39 -20.49
C GLU A 285 32.57 24.43 -21.45
N ALA A 286 32.44 25.70 -21.07
CA ALA A 286 33.15 26.83 -21.65
C ALA A 286 34.26 27.25 -20.68
#